data_AF-A0A176RUV9-F1
#
_entry.id   AF-A0A176RUV9-F1
#
_cell.length_a   1.000
_cell.length_b   1.000
_cell.length_c   1.000
_cell.angle_alpha   90.00
_cell.angle_beta   90.00
_cell.angle_gamma   90.00
#
_symmetry.space_group_name_H-M   'P 1'
#
loop_
_entity.id
_entity.type
_entity.pdbx_description
1 polymer ?
#
loop_
_entity_poly.entity_id
_entity_poly.type
_entity_poly.pdbx_seq_one_letter_code
_entity_poly.pdbx_strand_id
1 'polypeptide(L)'
;MAGKIETDTQDEELIQSILLYGLQKQVPKWTVLRIALAKSLQMPIPPDDSLDRLESRGSEYRLEQVTGLGKTPDELGSSDLTDAICALLSVFHNENLFEDDKRFCQLLQRHIRRGLQEIRWRSDEDFHDYLYQALFVNKNPLTANYSQWNQALISYFTTGIPQGSQIYLSVDDDVLESIGQYFSPSGGNWCADFCAAVKKEVIVDGQVKLSHLQGRDEQGLPKSVAFLSAMVLAAYHMAEDEEVNQSNFFRRFKEILDLPISGNSRPIGMKEEELLWQDWALWLRQNGFVPSAQRGEGSRTYINYPISQTLLRQSDKDQ
;
A
#
# COMPACT_ATOMS: atom_id res chain seq x y z
N MET A 1 -27.22 25.10 1.24
CA MET A 1 -25.82 25.19 0.77
C MET A 1 -25.56 26.47 -0.01
N ALA A 2 -25.06 27.51 0.66
CA ALA A 2 -24.48 28.68 0.01
C ALA A 2 -23.00 28.74 0.43
N GLY A 3 -22.11 28.38 -0.49
CA GLY A 3 -20.69 28.24 -0.22
C GLY A 3 -19.84 28.69 -1.40
N LYS A 4 -18.63 29.15 -1.10
CA LYS A 4 -17.62 29.50 -2.10
C LYS A 4 -16.30 28.85 -1.75
N ILE A 5 -15.53 28.54 -2.78
CA ILE A 5 -14.15 28.08 -2.70
C ILE A 5 -13.27 29.23 -3.17
N GLU A 6 -12.27 29.57 -2.37
CA GLU A 6 -11.34 30.65 -2.68
C GLU A 6 -9.95 30.07 -3.02
N THR A 7 -9.29 30.69 -4.00
CA THR A 7 -7.92 30.39 -4.43
C THR A 7 -7.02 31.60 -4.21
N ASP A 8 -5.72 31.38 -4.13
CA ASP A 8 -4.72 32.46 -4.14
C ASP A 8 -4.10 32.69 -5.52
N THR A 9 -3.16 33.62 -5.64
CA THR A 9 -2.51 33.93 -6.93
C THR A 9 -1.72 32.75 -7.48
N GLN A 10 -1.01 31.98 -6.64
CA GLN A 10 -0.23 30.82 -7.10
C GLN A 10 -1.14 29.70 -7.60
N ASP A 11 -2.24 29.46 -6.90
CA ASP A 11 -3.30 28.56 -7.32
C ASP A 11 -3.80 28.93 -8.74
N GLU A 12 -4.08 30.22 -8.98
CA GLU A 12 -4.57 30.71 -10.27
C GLU A 12 -3.53 30.64 -11.40
N GLU A 13 -2.25 30.88 -11.12
CA GLU A 13 -1.16 30.72 -12.08
C GLU A 13 -1.04 29.25 -12.53
N LEU A 14 -1.10 28.31 -11.59
CA LEU A 14 -1.08 26.88 -11.88
C LEU A 14 -2.32 26.46 -12.70
N ILE A 15 -3.52 26.91 -12.30
CA ILE A 15 -4.76 26.62 -13.03
C ILE A 15 -4.64 27.10 -14.48
N GLN A 16 -4.13 28.32 -14.69
CA GLN A 16 -3.96 28.88 -16.02
C GLN A 16 -2.93 28.10 -16.85
N SER A 17 -1.82 27.68 -16.23
CA SER A 17 -0.79 26.86 -16.87
C SER A 17 -1.35 25.50 -17.33
N ILE A 18 -2.09 24.81 -16.46
CA ILE A 18 -2.73 23.52 -16.78
C ILE A 18 -3.72 23.67 -17.93
N LEU A 19 -4.53 24.73 -17.96
CA LEU A 19 -5.50 24.95 -19.03
C LEU A 19 -4.83 25.22 -20.38
N LEU A 20 -3.79 26.07 -20.39
CA LEU A 20 -3.12 26.50 -21.61
C LEU A 20 -2.20 25.43 -22.18
N TYR A 21 -1.36 24.84 -21.34
CA TYR A 21 -0.29 23.95 -21.80
C TYR A 21 -0.58 22.48 -21.54
N GLY A 22 -1.37 22.16 -20.50
CA GLY A 22 -1.65 20.79 -20.11
C GLY A 22 -2.82 20.15 -20.84
N LEU A 23 -4.04 20.64 -20.58
CA LEU A 23 -5.27 20.06 -21.14
C LEU A 23 -5.48 20.42 -22.62
N GLN A 24 -4.92 21.55 -23.07
CA GLN A 24 -4.98 22.06 -24.45
C GLN A 24 -6.39 22.02 -25.08
N LYS A 25 -7.42 22.13 -24.23
CA LYS A 25 -8.83 22.14 -24.60
C LYS A 25 -9.53 23.25 -23.85
N GLN A 26 -10.56 23.84 -24.48
CA GLN A 26 -11.42 24.79 -23.80
C GLN A 26 -12.32 24.06 -22.81
N VAL A 27 -11.81 23.92 -21.58
CA VAL A 27 -12.58 23.45 -20.44
C VAL A 27 -12.65 24.54 -19.37
N PRO A 28 -13.68 24.56 -18.53
CA PRO A 28 -13.77 25.54 -17.46
C PRO A 28 -12.70 25.33 -16.38
N LYS A 29 -12.31 26.43 -15.71
CA LYS A 29 -11.33 26.42 -14.60
C LYS A 29 -11.66 25.41 -13.49
N TRP A 30 -12.94 25.24 -13.15
CA TRP A 30 -13.36 24.31 -12.11
C TRP A 30 -13.08 22.83 -12.45
N THR A 31 -12.76 22.50 -13.70
CA THR A 31 -12.23 21.17 -14.07
C THR A 31 -10.91 20.91 -13.37
N VAL A 32 -10.01 21.90 -13.31
CA VAL A 32 -8.73 21.80 -12.61
C VAL A 32 -8.94 21.69 -11.10
N LEU A 33 -9.92 22.41 -10.54
CA LEU A 33 -10.27 22.30 -9.12
C LEU A 33 -10.76 20.89 -8.75
N ARG A 34 -11.54 20.23 -9.63
CA ARG A 34 -11.97 18.84 -9.44
C ARG A 34 -10.80 17.85 -9.53
N ILE A 35 -9.84 18.08 -10.44
CA ILE A 35 -8.60 17.31 -10.51
C ILE A 35 -7.80 17.47 -9.21
N ALA A 36 -7.67 18.70 -8.70
CA ALA A 36 -6.99 18.98 -7.45
C ALA A 36 -7.67 18.29 -6.26
N LEU A 37 -9.00 18.34 -6.17
CA LEU A 37 -9.75 17.58 -5.16
C LEU A 37 -9.43 16.09 -5.24
N ALA A 38 -9.47 15.48 -6.44
CA ALA A 38 -9.15 14.08 -6.63
C ALA A 38 -7.71 13.76 -6.19
N LYS A 39 -6.73 14.61 -6.56
CA LYS A 39 -5.33 14.44 -6.15
C LYS A 39 -5.18 14.47 -4.63
N SER A 40 -5.86 15.42 -3.99
CA SER A 40 -5.84 15.57 -2.55
C SER A 40 -6.44 14.36 -1.85
N LEU A 41 -7.58 13.84 -2.30
CA LEU A 41 -8.23 12.67 -1.68
C LEU A 41 -7.40 11.38 -1.76
N GLN A 42 -6.34 11.33 -2.58
CA GLN A 42 -5.40 10.20 -2.61
C GLN A 42 -4.42 10.18 -1.44
N MET A 43 -4.29 11.28 -0.70
CA MET A 43 -3.38 11.39 0.43
C MET A 43 -4.12 10.95 1.70
N PRO A 44 -3.59 10.00 2.49
CA PRO A 44 -4.31 9.41 3.62
C PRO A 44 -4.46 10.37 4.81
N ILE A 45 -3.56 11.34 4.94
CA ILE A 45 -3.60 12.34 6.02
C ILE A 45 -4.55 13.47 5.59
N PRO A 46 -5.40 14.02 6.45
CA PRO A 46 -6.22 15.19 6.14
C PRO A 46 -5.41 16.47 5.85
N PRO A 47 -5.94 17.41 5.03
CA PRO A 47 -5.31 18.70 4.82
C PRO A 47 -5.38 19.57 6.07
N ASP A 48 -4.28 20.27 6.35
CA ASP A 48 -4.10 21.13 7.52
C ASP A 48 -5.01 22.38 7.49
N ASP A 49 -5.28 22.96 8.67
CA ASP A 49 -6.15 24.14 8.80
C ASP A 49 -5.51 25.46 8.33
N SER A 50 -4.19 25.49 8.15
CA SER A 50 -3.49 26.62 7.52
C SER A 50 -4.02 26.95 6.12
N LEU A 51 -4.60 25.95 5.42
CA LEU A 51 -5.19 26.10 4.09
C LEU A 51 -6.54 26.86 4.10
N ASP A 52 -7.08 27.20 5.26
CA ASP A 52 -8.21 28.14 5.36
C ASP A 52 -7.78 29.58 5.08
N ARG A 53 -6.49 29.90 5.24
CA ARG A 53 -5.96 31.26 5.07
C ARG A 53 -5.34 31.42 3.69
N LEU A 54 -5.69 32.51 3.02
CA LEU A 54 -5.11 32.89 1.73
C LEU A 54 -3.89 33.78 1.95
N GLU A 55 -2.78 33.47 1.30
CA GLU A 55 -1.58 34.33 1.33
C GLU A 55 -1.73 35.55 0.41
N SER A 56 -2.54 35.41 -0.63
CA SER A 56 -2.87 36.47 -1.59
C SER A 56 -4.27 36.26 -2.17
N ARG A 57 -4.84 37.30 -2.78
CA ARG A 57 -6.20 37.25 -3.35
C ARG A 57 -6.16 36.68 -4.77
N GLY A 58 -6.71 35.48 -4.96
CA GLY A 58 -6.98 34.89 -6.28
C GLY A 58 -8.46 35.02 -6.68
N SER A 59 -9.08 33.90 -7.06
CA SER A 59 -10.46 33.85 -7.55
C SER A 59 -11.43 33.25 -6.53
N GLU A 60 -12.72 33.48 -6.73
CA GLU A 60 -13.80 32.87 -5.95
C GLU A 60 -14.69 32.00 -6.87
N TYR A 61 -14.99 30.78 -6.44
CA TYR A 61 -15.78 29.81 -7.18
C TYR A 61 -16.99 29.36 -6.37
N ARG A 62 -18.17 29.38 -6.99
CA ARG A 62 -19.42 28.91 -6.36
C ARG A 62 -19.49 27.38 -6.38
N LEU A 63 -20.19 26.79 -5.41
CA LEU A 63 -20.45 25.33 -5.40
C LEU A 63 -21.16 24.86 -6.69
N GLU A 64 -22.07 25.66 -7.25
CA GLU A 64 -22.72 25.43 -8.55
C GLU A 64 -21.71 25.17 -9.68
N GLN A 65 -20.53 25.79 -9.62
CA GLN A 65 -19.43 25.59 -10.57
C GLN A 65 -18.59 24.36 -10.18
N VAL A 66 -18.16 24.29 -8.92
CA VAL A 66 -17.20 23.28 -8.45
C VAL A 66 -17.82 21.90 -8.34
N THR A 67 -18.95 21.76 -7.65
CA THR A 67 -19.63 20.48 -7.43
C THR A 67 -20.78 20.24 -8.40
N GLY A 68 -21.29 21.31 -9.03
CA GLY A 68 -22.47 21.23 -9.87
C GLY A 68 -23.79 21.36 -9.09
N LEU A 69 -23.73 21.88 -7.86
CA LEU A 69 -24.90 22.08 -7.00
C LEU A 69 -26.09 22.68 -7.76
N GLY A 70 -27.23 22.01 -7.69
CA GLY A 70 -28.49 22.44 -8.29
C GLY A 70 -28.57 22.27 -9.81
N LYS A 71 -27.58 21.67 -10.46
CA LYS A 71 -27.66 21.36 -11.89
C LYS A 71 -28.49 20.11 -12.12
N THR A 72 -29.40 20.21 -13.09
CA THR A 72 -30.18 19.05 -13.55
C THR A 72 -29.28 18.09 -14.33
N PRO A 73 -29.53 16.77 -14.27
CA PRO A 73 -28.87 15.80 -15.14
C PRO A 73 -29.04 16.16 -16.62
N ASP A 74 -28.01 15.88 -17.42
CA ASP A 74 -28.04 15.99 -18.88
C ASP A 74 -27.85 14.61 -19.53
N GLU A 75 -27.66 14.56 -20.86
CA GLU A 75 -27.46 13.32 -21.61
C GLU A 75 -26.22 12.52 -21.17
N LEU A 76 -25.29 13.14 -20.42
CA LEU A 76 -24.08 12.53 -19.87
C LEU A 76 -24.23 12.09 -18.40
N GLY A 77 -25.40 12.29 -17.78
CA GLY A 77 -25.72 11.87 -16.43
C GLY A 77 -25.88 13.03 -15.42
N SER A 78 -25.77 12.72 -14.12
CA SER A 78 -25.90 13.75 -13.08
C SER A 78 -24.74 14.74 -13.15
N SER A 79 -25.08 16.00 -13.44
CA SER A 79 -24.14 17.13 -13.38
C SER A 79 -23.93 17.65 -11.96
N ASP A 80 -24.81 17.30 -11.02
CA ASP A 80 -24.68 17.62 -9.60
C ASP A 80 -23.97 16.46 -8.87
N LEU A 81 -22.75 16.72 -8.43
CA LEU A 81 -21.90 15.80 -7.69
C LEU A 81 -21.82 16.17 -6.20
N THR A 82 -22.65 17.11 -5.73
CA THR A 82 -22.51 17.68 -4.39
C THR A 82 -22.65 16.61 -3.30
N ASP A 83 -23.70 15.80 -3.35
CA ASP A 83 -23.93 14.75 -2.36
C ASP A 83 -22.84 13.67 -2.40
N ALA A 84 -22.35 13.33 -3.60
CA ALA A 84 -21.26 12.37 -3.75
C ALA A 84 -19.95 12.90 -3.15
N ILE A 85 -19.61 14.17 -3.40
CA ILE A 85 -18.43 14.83 -2.81
C ILE A 85 -18.60 14.98 -1.29
N CYS A 86 -19.80 15.32 -0.82
CA CYS A 86 -20.13 15.40 0.60
C CYS A 86 -19.95 14.05 1.30
N ALA A 87 -20.44 12.96 0.71
CA ALA A 87 -20.26 11.61 1.22
C ALA A 87 -18.77 11.20 1.26
N LEU A 88 -18.02 11.47 0.19
CA LEU A 88 -16.59 11.16 0.13
C LEU A 88 -15.81 11.88 1.23
N LEU A 89 -16.04 13.17 1.43
CA LEU A 89 -15.40 13.93 2.50
C LEU A 89 -15.88 13.49 3.88
N SER A 90 -17.15 13.12 4.03
CA SER A 90 -17.70 12.61 5.29
C SER A 90 -16.99 11.33 5.73
N VAL A 91 -16.79 10.38 4.81
CA VAL A 91 -16.05 9.15 5.07
C VAL A 91 -14.58 9.45 5.36
N PHE A 92 -13.94 10.30 4.57
CA PHE A 92 -12.53 10.63 4.72
C PHE A 92 -12.22 11.27 6.09
N HIS A 93 -13.10 12.16 6.57
CA HIS A 93 -12.92 12.85 7.86
C HIS A 93 -13.62 12.16 9.04
N ASN A 94 -14.34 11.07 8.79
CA ASN A 94 -15.19 10.39 9.77
C ASN A 94 -16.18 11.36 10.47
N GLU A 95 -16.82 12.24 9.69
CA GLU A 95 -17.71 13.30 10.14
C GLU A 95 -18.96 13.34 9.23
N ASN A 96 -20.17 13.53 9.78
CA ASN A 96 -21.37 13.67 8.95
C ASN A 96 -21.50 15.12 8.43
N LEU A 97 -21.08 15.36 7.17
CA LEU A 97 -21.05 16.71 6.61
C LEU A 97 -22.37 17.16 5.97
N PHE A 98 -23.38 16.29 5.87
CA PHE A 98 -24.69 16.64 5.30
C PHE A 98 -25.48 17.65 6.16
N GLU A 99 -25.11 17.79 7.43
CA GLU A 99 -25.79 18.67 8.40
C GLU A 99 -25.05 20.00 8.63
N ASP A 100 -23.81 20.13 8.12
CA ASP A 100 -22.98 21.32 8.31
C ASP A 100 -22.37 21.80 6.98
N ASP A 101 -23.17 22.57 6.25
CA ASP A 101 -22.79 23.22 4.98
C ASP A 101 -21.48 24.01 5.09
N LYS A 102 -21.24 24.66 6.23
CA LYS A 102 -20.05 25.51 6.43
C LYS A 102 -18.82 24.63 6.54
N ARG A 103 -18.91 23.57 7.34
CA ARG A 103 -17.84 22.59 7.51
C ARG A 103 -17.52 21.87 6.21
N PHE A 104 -18.54 21.46 5.46
CA PHE A 104 -18.37 20.89 4.12
C PHE A 104 -17.57 21.81 3.20
N CYS A 105 -17.95 23.10 3.12
CA CYS A 105 -17.25 24.07 2.27
C CYS A 105 -15.78 24.27 2.70
N GLN A 106 -15.53 24.34 4.01
CA GLN A 106 -14.17 24.47 4.55
C GLN A 106 -13.29 23.28 4.15
N LEU A 107 -13.76 22.05 4.40
CA LEU A 107 -12.99 20.85 4.07
C LEU A 107 -12.78 20.70 2.56
N LEU A 108 -13.80 21.00 1.76
CA LEU A 108 -13.70 21.02 0.30
C LEU A 108 -12.63 22.02 -0.17
N GLN A 109 -12.59 23.23 0.39
CA GLN A 109 -11.56 24.22 0.07
C GLN A 109 -10.17 23.73 0.44
N ARG A 110 -9.98 23.21 1.66
CA ARG A 110 -8.68 22.66 2.11
C ARG A 110 -8.19 21.56 1.18
N HIS A 111 -9.08 20.64 0.79
CA HIS A 111 -8.72 19.58 -0.13
C HIS A 111 -8.32 20.11 -1.50
N ILE A 112 -9.10 21.03 -2.08
CA ILE A 112 -8.78 21.62 -3.39
C ILE A 112 -7.44 22.35 -3.34
N ARG A 113 -7.22 23.21 -2.33
CA ARG A 113 -5.96 23.97 -2.21
C ARG A 113 -4.76 23.07 -1.97
N ARG A 114 -4.86 22.07 -1.10
CA ARG A 114 -3.80 21.05 -0.99
C ARG A 114 -3.54 20.37 -2.33
N GLY A 115 -4.59 20.00 -3.05
CA GLY A 115 -4.48 19.35 -4.35
C GLY A 115 -3.70 20.20 -5.35
N LEU A 116 -3.99 21.50 -5.43
CA LEU A 116 -3.25 22.45 -6.27
C LEU A 116 -1.79 22.54 -5.82
N GLN A 117 -1.56 22.68 -4.51
CA GLN A 117 -0.22 22.71 -3.93
C GLN A 117 0.56 21.42 -4.10
N GLU A 118 -0.05 20.27 -4.42
CA GLU A 118 0.63 18.98 -4.62
C GLU A 118 0.78 18.58 -6.09
N ILE A 119 0.21 19.35 -7.02
CA ILE A 119 0.48 19.15 -8.43
C ILE A 119 1.91 19.63 -8.72
N ARG A 120 2.75 18.70 -9.21
CA ARG A 120 4.19 18.91 -9.48
C ARG A 120 4.52 18.90 -10.99
N TRP A 121 3.49 18.93 -11.82
CA TRP A 121 3.61 18.92 -13.27
C TRP A 121 4.32 20.16 -13.80
N ARG A 122 5.13 19.98 -14.84
CA ARG A 122 5.83 21.07 -15.55
C ARG A 122 5.30 21.22 -16.97
N SER A 123 5.29 22.44 -17.48
CA SER A 123 4.70 22.76 -18.79
C SER A 123 5.39 22.12 -20.00
N ASP A 124 6.59 21.59 -19.82
CA ASP A 124 7.35 20.82 -20.82
C ASP A 124 7.07 19.30 -20.78
N GLU A 125 6.29 18.83 -19.79
CA GLU A 125 5.85 17.44 -19.65
C GLU A 125 4.44 17.23 -20.21
N ASP A 126 4.15 16.01 -20.70
CA ASP A 126 2.79 15.66 -21.13
C ASP A 126 1.85 15.61 -19.91
N PHE A 127 0.87 16.51 -19.87
CA PHE A 127 -0.06 16.60 -18.74
C PHE A 127 -1.02 15.41 -18.67
N HIS A 128 -1.36 14.78 -19.79
CA HIS A 128 -2.22 13.60 -19.79
C HIS A 128 -1.48 12.39 -19.20
N ASP A 129 -0.21 12.20 -19.57
CA ASP A 129 0.64 11.21 -18.91
C ASP A 129 0.82 11.57 -17.43
N TYR A 130 1.15 12.83 -17.09
CA TYR A 130 1.20 13.25 -15.69
C TYR A 130 -0.10 12.94 -14.94
N LEU A 131 -1.28 13.21 -15.49
CA LEU A 131 -2.54 12.90 -14.82
C LEU A 131 -2.77 11.40 -14.68
N TYR A 132 -2.45 10.63 -15.73
CA TYR A 132 -2.50 9.18 -15.68
C TYR A 132 -1.59 8.67 -14.56
N GLN A 133 -0.34 9.13 -14.54
CA GLN A 133 0.61 8.81 -13.49
C GLN A 133 0.08 9.28 -12.13
N ALA A 134 -0.22 10.55 -11.95
CA ALA A 134 -0.61 11.17 -10.69
C ALA A 134 -1.90 10.60 -10.09
N LEU A 135 -2.88 10.21 -10.90
CA LEU A 135 -4.19 9.76 -10.43
C LEU A 135 -4.36 8.23 -10.44
N PHE A 136 -3.67 7.54 -11.33
CA PHE A 136 -3.86 6.10 -11.56
C PHE A 136 -2.60 5.26 -11.34
N VAL A 137 -1.40 5.83 -11.50
CA VAL A 137 -0.10 5.12 -11.30
C VAL A 137 0.65 5.54 -10.03
N ASN A 138 0.30 6.69 -9.42
CA ASN A 138 0.77 7.18 -8.12
C ASN A 138 -0.21 6.84 -6.99
N LYS A 139 -1.33 6.18 -7.32
CA LYS A 139 -1.58 4.95 -6.57
C LYS A 139 -0.48 4.00 -7.04
N ASN A 140 0.41 3.56 -6.17
CA ASN A 140 0.88 2.18 -6.33
C ASN A 140 -0.21 1.30 -5.68
N PRO A 141 -1.20 0.78 -6.44
CA PRO A 141 -1.91 -0.42 -6.05
C PRO A 141 -1.26 -1.65 -6.73
N LEU A 142 -0.22 -1.46 -7.55
CA LEU A 142 0.50 -2.57 -8.19
C LEU A 142 1.59 -3.14 -7.30
N THR A 143 2.02 -2.39 -6.28
CA THR A 143 3.00 -2.89 -5.32
C THR A 143 2.61 -2.58 -3.89
N ALA A 144 2.33 -3.61 -3.10
CA ALA A 144 2.06 -3.46 -1.68
C ALA A 144 3.39 -3.29 -0.93
N ASN A 145 3.41 -2.39 0.06
CA ASN A 145 4.59 -2.20 0.88
C ASN A 145 4.75 -3.34 1.91
N TYR A 146 5.90 -3.38 2.58
CA TYR A 146 6.22 -4.43 3.55
C TYR A 146 5.18 -4.56 4.66
N SER A 147 4.73 -3.43 5.23
CA SER A 147 3.75 -3.43 6.33
C SER A 147 2.40 -3.99 5.86
N GLN A 148 1.96 -3.64 4.64
CA GLN A 148 0.73 -4.18 4.04
C GLN A 148 0.83 -5.69 3.84
N TRP A 149 1.93 -6.19 3.28
CA TRP A 149 2.18 -7.62 3.14
C TRP A 149 2.22 -8.33 4.50
N ASN A 150 2.92 -7.74 5.48
CA ASN A 150 3.05 -8.29 6.82
C ASN A 150 1.69 -8.46 7.50
N GLN A 151 0.86 -7.42 7.47
CA GLN A 151 -0.49 -7.45 8.03
C GLN A 151 -1.40 -8.43 7.29
N ALA A 152 -1.35 -8.44 5.95
CA ALA A 152 -2.20 -9.31 5.14
C ALA A 152 -1.87 -10.79 5.35
N LEU A 153 -0.58 -11.14 5.47
CA LEU A 153 -0.14 -12.49 5.80
C LEU A 153 -0.61 -12.92 7.20
N ILE A 154 -0.46 -12.07 8.22
CA ILE A 154 -0.96 -12.37 9.57
C ILE A 154 -2.47 -12.61 9.53
N SER A 155 -3.21 -11.72 8.88
CA SER A 155 -4.66 -11.82 8.73
C SER A 155 -5.06 -13.10 8.03
N TYR A 156 -4.40 -13.45 6.93
CA TYR A 156 -4.68 -14.64 6.12
C TYR A 156 -4.57 -15.93 6.95
N PHE A 157 -3.52 -16.06 7.77
CA PHE A 157 -3.28 -17.27 8.54
C PHE A 157 -4.03 -17.36 9.88
N THR A 158 -4.65 -16.28 10.37
CA THR A 158 -5.21 -16.26 11.73
C THR A 158 -6.68 -15.85 11.80
N THR A 159 -7.21 -15.15 10.79
CA THR A 159 -8.60 -14.68 10.81
C THR A 159 -9.56 -15.85 10.60
N GLY A 160 -10.58 -15.95 11.46
CA GLY A 160 -11.60 -17.00 11.38
C GLY A 160 -11.13 -18.38 11.85
N ILE A 161 -9.90 -18.50 12.35
CA ILE A 161 -9.36 -19.77 12.85
C ILE A 161 -9.74 -19.96 14.34
N PRO A 162 -10.24 -21.14 14.75
CA PRO A 162 -10.55 -21.42 16.14
C PRO A 162 -9.33 -21.33 17.07
N GLN A 163 -9.58 -20.96 18.33
CA GLN A 163 -8.54 -21.06 19.36
C GLN A 163 -8.12 -22.52 19.57
N GLY A 164 -6.83 -22.72 19.88
CA GLY A 164 -6.19 -24.02 20.00
C GLY A 164 -5.72 -24.62 18.67
N SER A 165 -6.10 -24.01 17.53
CA SER A 165 -5.63 -24.46 16.22
C SER A 165 -4.15 -24.21 16.04
N GLN A 166 -3.51 -25.16 15.35
CA GLN A 166 -2.12 -25.04 14.93
C GLN A 166 -2.01 -24.18 13.68
N ILE A 167 -1.16 -23.16 13.73
CA ILE A 167 -0.97 -22.20 12.63
C ILE A 167 0.30 -22.56 11.86
N TYR A 168 0.15 -22.75 10.56
CA TYR A 168 1.23 -22.94 9.61
C TYR A 168 1.31 -21.73 8.70
N LEU A 169 2.49 -21.15 8.59
CA LEU A 169 2.69 -19.99 7.73
C LEU A 169 2.67 -20.32 6.24
N SER A 170 2.59 -21.60 5.85
CA SER A 170 2.71 -22.20 4.50
C SER A 170 2.45 -21.26 3.31
N VAL A 171 3.43 -20.39 3.00
CA VAL A 171 3.37 -19.44 1.88
C VAL A 171 3.92 -20.11 0.64
N ASP A 172 3.13 -20.07 -0.43
CA ASP A 172 3.49 -20.41 -1.80
C ASP A 172 2.99 -19.31 -2.76
N ASP A 173 3.23 -19.49 -4.06
CA ASP A 173 2.83 -18.50 -5.08
C ASP A 173 1.30 -18.31 -5.13
N ASP A 174 0.51 -19.37 -4.90
CA ASP A 174 -0.96 -19.31 -4.89
C ASP A 174 -1.49 -18.49 -3.70
N VAL A 175 -0.89 -18.65 -2.52
CA VAL A 175 -1.21 -17.84 -1.33
C VAL A 175 -0.91 -16.36 -1.58
N LEU A 176 0.26 -16.05 -2.17
CA LEU A 176 0.61 -14.67 -2.49
C LEU A 176 -0.32 -14.07 -3.54
N GLU A 177 -0.71 -14.84 -4.55
CA GLU A 177 -1.70 -14.43 -5.55
C GLU A 177 -3.05 -14.12 -4.89
N SER A 178 -3.52 -15.01 -4.00
CA SER A 178 -4.78 -14.81 -3.28
C SER A 178 -4.76 -13.57 -2.40
N ILE A 179 -3.67 -13.32 -1.68
CA ILE A 179 -3.51 -12.11 -0.85
C ILE A 179 -3.43 -10.86 -1.74
N GLY A 180 -2.65 -10.92 -2.81
CA GLY A 180 -2.40 -9.81 -3.71
C GLY A 180 -3.66 -9.27 -4.40
N GLN A 181 -4.61 -10.15 -4.73
CA GLN A 181 -5.91 -9.75 -5.29
C GLN A 181 -6.71 -8.80 -4.37
N TYR A 182 -6.48 -8.83 -3.06
CA TYR A 182 -7.08 -7.85 -2.13
C TYR A 182 -6.42 -6.47 -2.20
N PHE A 183 -5.15 -6.38 -2.63
CA PHE A 183 -4.48 -5.10 -2.85
C PHE A 183 -4.92 -4.46 -4.16
N SER A 184 -5.07 -5.26 -5.22
CA SER A 184 -5.63 -4.81 -6.49
C SER A 184 -6.18 -5.98 -7.31
N PRO A 185 -7.45 -5.93 -7.76
CA PRO A 185 -8.01 -6.98 -8.62
C PRO A 185 -7.39 -7.02 -10.03
N SER A 186 -6.64 -5.99 -10.44
CA SER A 186 -6.28 -5.72 -11.83
C SER A 186 -5.10 -6.55 -12.38
N GLY A 187 -4.72 -7.65 -11.74
CA GLY A 187 -3.66 -8.56 -12.18
C GLY A 187 -2.25 -7.97 -12.06
N GLY A 188 -1.38 -8.66 -11.33
CA GLY A 188 0.04 -8.32 -11.16
C GLY A 188 0.82 -9.58 -10.77
N ASN A 189 2.15 -9.57 -10.93
CA ASN A 189 2.98 -10.64 -10.39
C ASN A 189 3.15 -10.40 -8.88
N TRP A 190 2.24 -10.93 -8.06
CA TRP A 190 2.22 -10.70 -6.61
C TRP A 190 3.40 -11.34 -5.88
N CYS A 191 3.95 -12.43 -6.40
CA CYS A 191 5.18 -13.01 -5.89
C CYS A 191 6.35 -12.03 -6.05
N ALA A 192 6.51 -11.45 -7.24
CA ALA A 192 7.54 -10.44 -7.50
C ALA A 192 7.32 -9.18 -6.65
N ASP A 193 6.07 -8.74 -6.48
CA ASP A 193 5.74 -7.62 -5.61
C ASP A 193 6.13 -7.87 -4.15
N PHE A 194 5.70 -9.00 -3.59
CA PHE A 194 6.04 -9.41 -2.24
C PHE A 194 7.56 -9.47 -2.03
N CYS A 195 8.30 -10.08 -2.97
CA CYS A 195 9.75 -10.15 -2.91
C CYS A 195 10.39 -8.75 -2.95
N ALA A 196 9.89 -7.85 -3.80
CA ALA A 196 10.38 -6.48 -3.87
C ALA A 196 10.12 -5.71 -2.56
N ALA A 197 8.95 -5.90 -1.94
CA ALA A 197 8.60 -5.28 -0.66
C ALA A 197 9.50 -5.77 0.47
N VAL A 198 9.72 -7.08 0.58
CA VAL A 198 10.63 -7.68 1.58
C VAL A 198 12.06 -7.20 1.37
N LYS A 199 12.57 -7.26 0.13
CA LYS A 199 13.91 -6.77 -0.21
C LYS A 199 14.10 -5.32 0.22
N LYS A 200 13.16 -4.45 -0.13
CA LYS A 200 13.22 -3.01 0.18
C LYS A 200 13.31 -2.75 1.68
N GLU A 201 12.64 -3.57 2.49
CA GLU A 201 12.64 -3.41 3.94
C GLU A 201 13.93 -3.94 4.58
N VAL A 202 14.40 -5.12 4.16
CA VAL A 202 15.44 -5.84 4.91
C VAL A 202 16.85 -5.67 4.37
N ILE A 203 17.01 -5.17 3.14
CA ILE A 203 18.33 -4.97 2.52
C ILE A 203 18.80 -3.52 2.71
N VAL A 204 19.88 -3.35 3.46
CA VAL A 204 20.56 -2.07 3.67
C VAL A 204 22.03 -2.25 3.32
N ASP A 205 22.57 -1.39 2.46
CA ASP A 205 23.96 -1.45 1.98
C ASP A 205 24.38 -2.83 1.44
N GLY A 206 23.44 -3.53 0.79
CA GLY A 206 23.67 -4.87 0.22
C GLY A 206 23.73 -6.01 1.23
N GLN A 207 23.32 -5.78 2.48
CA GLN A 207 23.29 -6.79 3.55
C GLN A 207 21.91 -6.86 4.21
N VAL A 208 21.61 -8.00 4.83
CA VAL A 208 20.36 -8.20 5.56
C VAL A 208 20.44 -7.50 6.92
N LYS A 209 19.44 -6.68 7.27
CA LYS A 209 19.34 -5.99 8.55
C LYS A 209 17.99 -6.27 9.21
N LEU A 210 18.00 -7.04 10.30
CA LEU A 210 16.76 -7.56 10.93
C LEU A 210 16.33 -6.83 12.21
N SER A 211 17.18 -5.97 12.76
CA SER A 211 16.96 -5.41 14.10
C SER A 211 15.69 -4.58 14.24
N HIS A 212 15.24 -3.96 13.15
CA HIS A 212 14.00 -3.17 13.12
C HIS A 212 12.73 -4.03 13.01
N LEU A 213 12.85 -5.31 12.66
CA LEU A 213 11.73 -6.25 12.54
C LEU A 213 11.37 -6.94 13.86
N GLN A 214 12.12 -6.69 14.94
CA GLN A 214 11.82 -7.27 16.25
C GLN A 214 10.62 -6.55 16.91
N GLY A 215 9.78 -7.32 17.59
CA GLY A 215 8.70 -6.80 18.42
C GLY A 215 7.39 -6.55 17.66
N ARG A 216 6.67 -5.51 18.05
CA ARG A 216 5.32 -5.21 17.56
C ARG A 216 5.26 -3.88 16.82
N ASP A 217 4.32 -3.77 15.89
CA ASP A 217 3.89 -2.50 15.29
C ASP A 217 2.88 -1.76 16.18
N GLU A 218 2.36 -0.65 15.67
CA GLU A 218 1.39 0.21 16.36
C GLU A 218 0.06 -0.50 16.64
N GLN A 219 -0.25 -1.56 15.88
CA GLN A 219 -1.45 -2.37 15.99
C GLN A 219 -1.25 -3.60 16.90
N GLY A 220 -0.05 -3.77 17.46
CA GLY A 220 0.27 -4.93 18.30
C GLY A 220 0.51 -6.22 17.51
N LEU A 221 0.81 -6.12 16.21
CA LEU A 221 1.13 -7.25 15.34
C LEU A 221 2.66 -7.44 15.23
N PRO A 222 3.18 -8.67 15.06
CA PRO A 222 4.61 -8.89 14.89
C PRO A 222 5.11 -8.29 13.57
N LYS A 223 6.21 -7.54 13.62
CA LYS A 223 6.78 -6.87 12.45
C LYS A 223 7.47 -7.81 11.46
N SER A 224 7.75 -9.04 11.86
CA SER A 224 8.66 -9.93 11.13
C SER A 224 7.99 -10.91 10.18
N VAL A 225 6.66 -11.03 10.19
CA VAL A 225 5.94 -12.13 9.53
C VAL A 225 6.17 -12.14 8.03
N ALA A 226 6.17 -11.00 7.34
CA ALA A 226 6.51 -10.93 5.92
C ALA A 226 7.93 -11.44 5.62
N PHE A 227 8.91 -11.13 6.47
CA PHE A 227 10.26 -11.67 6.31
C PHE A 227 10.31 -13.19 6.54
N LEU A 228 9.61 -13.69 7.56
CA LEU A 228 9.51 -15.13 7.82
C LEU A 228 8.83 -15.85 6.63
N SER A 229 7.79 -15.25 6.05
CA SER A 229 7.13 -15.73 4.84
C SER A 229 8.07 -15.83 3.64
N ALA A 230 8.97 -14.87 3.45
CA ALA A 230 9.99 -14.94 2.40
C ALA A 230 10.96 -16.12 2.61
N MET A 231 11.27 -16.46 3.87
CA MET A 231 12.05 -17.68 4.16
C MET A 231 11.24 -18.95 3.84
N VAL A 232 9.93 -18.98 4.13
CA VAL A 232 9.06 -20.12 3.79
C VAL A 232 8.93 -20.28 2.28
N LEU A 233 8.75 -19.19 1.54
CA LEU A 233 8.70 -19.18 0.08
C LEU A 233 10.00 -19.73 -0.54
N ALA A 234 11.17 -19.36 0.00
CA ALA A 234 12.44 -19.95 -0.43
C ALA A 234 12.52 -21.46 -0.19
N ALA A 235 11.97 -21.94 0.94
CA ALA A 235 11.89 -23.37 1.23
C ALA A 235 10.92 -24.10 0.29
N TYR A 236 9.82 -23.45 -0.08
CA TYR A 236 8.86 -23.96 -1.06
C TYR A 236 9.49 -24.09 -2.46
N HIS A 237 10.14 -23.05 -2.98
CA HIS A 237 10.85 -23.09 -4.27
C HIS A 237 12.07 -24.03 -4.27
N MET A 238 12.59 -24.39 -3.10
CA MET A 238 13.63 -25.42 -2.98
C MET A 238 13.07 -26.83 -3.15
N ALA A 239 11.79 -27.07 -2.82
CA ALA A 239 11.18 -28.40 -2.91
C ALA A 239 11.03 -28.91 -4.36
N GLU A 240 11.26 -28.04 -5.35
CA GLU A 240 11.37 -28.40 -6.77
C GLU A 240 12.70 -29.12 -7.11
N ASP A 241 13.73 -29.00 -6.28
CA ASP A 241 15.04 -29.64 -6.46
C ASP A 241 15.05 -31.05 -5.80
N GLU A 242 15.66 -32.07 -6.44
CA GLU A 242 15.65 -33.49 -6.00
C GLU A 242 16.25 -33.76 -4.60
N GLU A 243 17.03 -32.82 -4.02
CA GLU A 243 17.60 -32.93 -2.67
C GLU A 243 17.42 -31.66 -1.82
N VAL A 244 16.85 -31.85 -0.62
CA VAL A 244 16.74 -30.82 0.42
C VAL A 244 18.11 -30.60 1.08
N ASN A 245 18.85 -29.58 0.62
CA ASN A 245 20.14 -29.17 1.19
C ASN A 245 20.13 -27.67 1.56
N GLN A 246 20.78 -27.32 2.68
CA GLN A 246 21.02 -25.94 3.13
C GLN A 246 21.55 -25.01 2.03
N SER A 247 22.37 -25.56 1.15
CA SER A 247 22.92 -24.84 0.01
C SER A 247 21.83 -24.38 -0.98
N ASN A 248 20.84 -25.23 -1.24
CA ASN A 248 19.73 -24.93 -2.14
C ASN A 248 18.79 -23.90 -1.51
N PHE A 249 18.51 -24.04 -0.22
CA PHE A 249 17.71 -23.08 0.53
C PHE A 249 18.27 -21.66 0.44
N PHE A 250 19.55 -21.45 0.79
CA PHE A 250 20.12 -20.11 0.77
C PHE A 250 20.33 -19.55 -0.63
N ARG A 251 20.49 -20.41 -1.65
CA ARG A 251 20.45 -19.98 -3.04
C ARG A 251 19.09 -19.37 -3.39
N ARG A 252 17.99 -20.08 -3.13
CA ARG A 252 16.61 -19.57 -3.35
C ARG A 252 16.31 -18.33 -2.54
N PHE A 253 16.75 -18.29 -1.29
CA PHE A 253 16.53 -17.12 -0.44
C PHE A 253 17.31 -15.89 -0.92
N LYS A 254 18.51 -16.06 -1.47
CA LYS A 254 19.25 -14.97 -2.13
C LYS A 254 18.57 -14.50 -3.41
N GLU A 255 17.95 -15.40 -4.18
CA GLU A 255 17.16 -15.04 -5.37
C GLU A 255 15.98 -14.13 -4.98
N ILE A 256 15.23 -14.48 -3.93
CA ILE A 256 14.13 -13.65 -3.40
C ILE A 256 14.61 -12.26 -2.96
N LEU A 257 15.76 -12.18 -2.29
CA LEU A 257 16.32 -10.92 -1.80
C LEU A 257 17.12 -10.15 -2.86
N ASP A 258 17.25 -10.69 -4.07
CA ASP A 258 18.10 -10.17 -5.16
C ASP A 258 19.53 -9.86 -4.68
N LEU A 259 20.11 -10.82 -3.95
CA LEU A 259 21.50 -10.79 -3.49
C LEU A 259 22.39 -11.61 -4.43
N PRO A 260 23.69 -11.28 -4.55
CA PRO A 260 24.62 -12.05 -5.37
C PRO A 260 24.61 -13.54 -5.00
N ILE A 261 24.35 -14.40 -5.99
CA ILE A 261 24.25 -15.87 -5.84
C ILE A 261 25.65 -16.52 -5.70
N SER A 262 26.74 -15.74 -5.69
CA SER A 262 28.09 -16.26 -5.50
C SER A 262 28.22 -16.95 -4.13
N GLY A 263 28.22 -18.29 -4.16
CA GLY A 263 28.34 -19.16 -2.99
C GLY A 263 27.00 -19.55 -2.35
N ASN A 264 26.97 -20.77 -1.80
CA ASN A 264 25.80 -21.39 -1.16
C ASN A 264 25.64 -21.03 0.34
N SER A 265 26.26 -19.93 0.76
CA SER A 265 26.29 -19.50 2.15
C SER A 265 25.07 -18.69 2.55
N ARG A 266 24.77 -18.69 3.86
CA ARG A 266 23.79 -17.81 4.50
C ARG A 266 24.08 -16.34 4.15
N PRO A 267 23.06 -15.53 3.77
CA PRO A 267 23.22 -14.09 3.58
C PRO A 267 23.90 -13.39 4.76
N ILE A 268 24.74 -12.41 4.45
CA ILE A 268 25.43 -11.59 5.46
C ILE A 268 24.38 -10.76 6.21
N GLY A 269 24.47 -10.75 7.55
CA GLY A 269 23.60 -9.94 8.42
C GLY A 269 22.40 -10.68 9.00
N MET A 270 22.14 -11.92 8.58
CA MET A 270 21.19 -12.82 9.25
C MET A 270 21.79 -13.31 10.57
N LYS A 271 21.53 -12.59 11.67
CA LYS A 271 21.92 -13.02 13.04
C LYS A 271 20.74 -13.19 13.98
N GLU A 272 19.59 -12.65 13.61
CA GLU A 272 18.45 -12.43 14.51
C GLU A 272 17.21 -13.19 14.05
N GLU A 273 17.26 -13.94 12.94
CA GLU A 273 16.07 -14.59 12.38
C GLU A 273 15.44 -15.61 13.34
N GLU A 274 16.25 -16.26 14.19
CA GLU A 274 15.73 -17.18 15.21
C GLU A 274 14.90 -16.43 16.27
N LEU A 275 15.28 -15.20 16.63
CA LEU A 275 14.49 -14.37 17.54
C LEU A 275 13.15 -13.98 16.91
N LEU A 276 13.13 -13.73 15.59
CA LEU A 276 11.90 -13.43 14.86
C LEU A 276 10.92 -14.63 14.85
N TRP A 277 11.43 -15.84 14.66
CA TRP A 277 10.62 -17.07 14.77
C TRP A 277 10.06 -17.29 16.18
N GLN A 278 10.87 -17.05 17.20
CA GLN A 278 10.44 -17.16 18.60
C GLN A 278 9.38 -16.11 18.95
N ASP A 279 9.55 -14.90 18.44
CA ASP A 279 8.60 -13.80 18.65
C ASP A 279 7.25 -14.07 17.97
N TRP A 280 7.26 -14.60 16.74
CA TRP A 280 6.05 -15.08 16.07
C TRP A 280 5.35 -16.19 16.88
N ALA A 281 6.11 -17.18 17.35
CA ALA A 281 5.58 -18.26 18.17
C ALA A 281 4.99 -17.76 19.50
N LEU A 282 5.59 -16.74 20.12
CA LEU A 282 5.08 -16.11 21.32
C LEU A 282 3.76 -15.39 21.04
N TRP A 283 3.68 -14.59 19.97
CA TRP A 283 2.47 -13.88 19.59
C TRP A 283 1.31 -14.84 19.30
N LEU A 284 1.58 -15.95 18.59
CA LEU A 284 0.57 -16.98 18.34
C LEU A 284 -0.02 -17.53 19.64
N ARG A 285 0.84 -17.90 20.61
CA ARG A 285 0.39 -18.42 21.92
C ARG A 285 -0.43 -17.40 22.69
N GLN A 286 -0.01 -16.13 22.67
CA GLN A 286 -0.74 -15.03 23.34
C GLN A 286 -2.14 -14.81 22.75
N ASN A 287 -2.34 -15.15 21.47
CA ASN A 287 -3.63 -15.06 20.78
C ASN A 287 -4.39 -16.39 20.75
N GLY A 288 -3.98 -17.37 21.55
CA GLY A 288 -4.69 -18.64 21.70
C GLY A 288 -4.40 -19.67 20.60
N PHE A 289 -3.33 -19.50 19.83
CA PHE A 289 -2.93 -20.41 18.75
C PHE A 289 -1.73 -21.28 19.13
N VAL A 290 -1.55 -22.39 18.41
CA VAL A 290 -0.39 -23.29 18.58
C VAL A 290 0.62 -23.05 17.45
N PRO A 291 1.86 -22.61 17.74
CA PRO A 291 2.88 -22.43 16.72
C PRO A 291 3.37 -23.78 16.17
N SER A 292 3.57 -23.86 14.85
CA SER A 292 4.03 -25.09 14.18
C SER A 292 5.51 -25.10 13.81
N ALA A 293 6.19 -23.94 13.81
CA ALA A 293 7.56 -23.82 13.33
C ALA A 293 8.55 -24.59 14.23
N GLN A 294 9.39 -25.42 13.62
CA GLN A 294 10.32 -26.31 14.32
C GLN A 294 11.78 -25.92 14.08
N ARG A 295 12.50 -25.71 15.17
CA ARG A 295 13.96 -25.52 15.15
C ARG A 295 14.65 -26.78 14.67
N GLY A 296 15.69 -26.62 13.85
CA GLY A 296 16.55 -27.74 13.42
C GLY A 296 17.71 -27.98 14.37
N GLU A 297 18.51 -29.01 14.08
CA GLU A 297 19.75 -29.31 14.80
C GLU A 297 20.98 -29.06 13.92
N GLY A 298 22.09 -28.66 14.54
CA GLY A 298 23.39 -28.49 13.87
C GLY A 298 23.33 -27.53 12.67
N SER A 299 23.76 -27.99 11.50
CA SER A 299 23.72 -27.21 10.26
C SER A 299 22.30 -26.86 9.80
N ARG A 300 21.28 -27.60 10.26
CA ARG A 300 19.88 -27.38 9.89
C ARG A 300 19.13 -26.39 10.78
N THR A 301 19.79 -25.84 11.81
CA THR A 301 19.17 -24.98 12.84
C THR A 301 18.26 -23.90 12.25
N TYR A 302 18.73 -23.16 11.23
CA TYR A 302 18.02 -22.01 10.66
C TYR A 302 17.11 -22.34 9.48
N ILE A 303 17.37 -23.44 8.77
CA ILE A 303 16.58 -23.82 7.60
C ILE A 303 15.37 -24.68 7.95
N ASN A 304 15.39 -25.38 9.10
CA ASN A 304 14.29 -26.25 9.47
C ASN A 304 13.05 -25.46 9.88
N TYR A 305 13.21 -24.22 10.39
CA TYR A 305 12.08 -23.35 10.68
C TYR A 305 11.19 -23.15 9.43
N PRO A 306 11.69 -22.58 8.31
CA PRO A 306 10.86 -22.42 7.12
C PRO A 306 10.46 -23.75 6.47
N ILE A 307 11.32 -24.77 6.45
CA ILE A 307 10.97 -26.09 5.89
C ILE A 307 9.80 -26.74 6.63
N SER A 308 9.76 -26.62 7.97
CA SER A 308 8.65 -27.16 8.76
C SER A 308 7.31 -26.47 8.50
N GLN A 309 7.30 -25.35 7.76
CA GLN A 309 6.11 -24.58 7.43
C GLN A 309 5.56 -24.88 6.04
N THR A 310 6.26 -25.65 5.19
CA THR A 310 5.76 -26.02 3.85
C THR A 310 4.90 -27.28 3.97
N LEU A 311 3.57 -27.13 3.94
CA LEU A 311 2.62 -28.21 4.21
C LEU A 311 2.40 -29.19 3.05
N LEU A 312 2.64 -28.77 1.81
CA LEU A 312 2.50 -29.60 0.61
C LEU A 312 3.69 -29.33 -0.31
N ARG A 313 4.35 -30.40 -0.76
CA ARG A 313 5.29 -30.29 -1.88
C ARG A 313 4.47 -30.15 -3.15
N GLN A 314 4.94 -29.38 -4.13
CA GLN A 314 4.25 -29.29 -5.42
C GLN A 314 4.09 -30.69 -6.07
N SER A 315 5.04 -31.60 -5.81
CA SER A 315 4.96 -33.02 -6.20
C SER A 315 3.75 -33.77 -5.65
N ASP A 316 3.15 -33.30 -4.55
CA ASP A 316 1.96 -33.89 -3.93
C ASP A 316 0.66 -33.22 -4.41
N LYS A 317 0.73 -32.03 -5.04
CA LYS A 317 -0.43 -31.32 -5.63
C LYS A 317 -0.74 -31.79 -7.07
N ASP A 318 0.24 -32.34 -7.78
CA ASP A 318 0.12 -32.80 -9.18
C ASP A 318 -0.30 -34.29 -9.33
N GLN A 319 -0.88 -34.92 -8.28
CA GLN A 319 -1.47 -36.27 -8.34
C GLN A 319 -2.99 -36.28 -8.16
#